data_AF-A0A1M3T333-F1
#
_entry.id   AF-A0A1M3T333-F1
#
_cell.length_a   1.000
_cell.length_b   1.000
_cell.length_c   1.000
_cell.angle_alpha   90.00
_cell.angle_beta   90.00
_cell.angle_gamma   90.00
#
_symmetry.space_group_name_H-M   'P 1'
#
loop_
_entity.id
_entity.type
_entity.pdbx_description
1 polymer ?
#
loop_
_entity_poly.entity_id
_entity_poly.type
_entity_poly.pdbx_seq_one_letter_code
_entity_poly.pdbx_strand_id
1 'polypeptide(L)'
;MMRTKRTNTQPLEDASISPATFNDGLPLPKLIAFDLDYTLWPFWVDTHVSAPIKPRDNNSRCTDRWNESFAFYPAVSSIVYACKSKNIPLALASRTHTPDLARDMLKALHIIPTFSDNPAAKTKSVRALDYFDYVQIFPANKTQHFSRIQQASGVAYEEMLFFDDEARNRNVETELGVTFRLVKDGMTREEVDRGVWAWRKRNGIKQRKEGDVQNGDEE
;
A
#
# COMPACT_ATOMS: atom_id res chain seq x y z
N MET A 1 35.93 4.96 -7.07
CA MET A 1 34.71 4.76 -7.89
C MET A 1 33.67 5.77 -7.47
N MET A 2 33.20 6.64 -8.36
CA MET A 2 32.02 7.46 -8.10
C MET A 2 30.80 6.53 -8.08
N ARG A 3 30.13 6.40 -6.93
CA ARG A 3 28.81 5.76 -6.87
C ARG A 3 27.86 6.60 -7.73
N THR A 4 27.30 6.01 -8.79
CA THR A 4 26.20 6.62 -9.54
C THR A 4 25.05 6.87 -8.59
N LYS A 5 24.65 8.13 -8.41
CA LYS A 5 23.56 8.49 -7.48
C LYS A 5 22.27 7.83 -7.93
N ARG A 6 21.61 7.08 -7.05
CA ARG A 6 20.25 6.59 -7.30
C ARG A 6 19.26 7.75 -7.17
N THR A 7 18.61 8.08 -8.28
CA THR A 7 17.49 9.02 -8.33
C THR A 7 16.28 8.29 -8.90
N ASN A 8 15.44 7.75 -8.03
CA ASN A 8 14.12 7.28 -8.44
C ASN A 8 13.10 8.39 -8.13
N THR A 9 12.81 9.22 -9.13
CA THR A 9 11.86 10.33 -9.03
C THR A 9 10.91 10.25 -10.22
N GLN A 10 10.23 9.11 -10.34
CA GLN A 10 9.10 9.01 -11.27
C GLN A 10 8.05 10.07 -10.87
N PRO A 11 7.41 10.74 -11.85
CA PRO A 11 6.31 11.65 -11.55
C PRO A 11 5.23 10.93 -10.76
N LEU A 12 4.68 11.59 -9.74
CA LEU A 12 3.58 11.04 -8.96
C LEU A 12 2.32 10.97 -9.83
N GLU A 13 1.52 9.92 -9.64
CA GLU A 13 0.23 9.79 -10.32
C GLU A 13 -0.81 10.72 -9.70
N ASP A 14 -1.83 11.07 -10.49
CA ASP A 14 -2.96 11.89 -10.02
C ASP A 14 -3.69 11.17 -8.87
N ALA A 15 -3.59 11.76 -7.69
CA ALA A 15 -4.17 11.21 -6.47
C ALA A 15 -5.70 11.39 -6.36
N SER A 16 -6.33 12.10 -7.29
CA SER A 16 -7.79 12.11 -7.44
C SER A 16 -8.34 10.81 -8.04
N ILE A 17 -7.49 10.00 -8.68
CA ILE A 17 -7.91 8.76 -9.32
C ILE A 17 -7.69 7.57 -8.37
N SER A 18 -8.77 7.01 -7.85
CA SER A 18 -8.74 5.79 -7.03
C SER A 18 -8.71 4.52 -7.90
N PRO A 19 -8.32 3.36 -7.34
CA PRO A 19 -8.57 2.05 -7.98
C PRO A 19 -10.02 1.89 -8.42
N ALA A 20 -10.26 1.28 -9.59
CA ALA A 20 -11.59 1.19 -10.18
C ALA A 20 -12.56 0.38 -9.29
N THR A 21 -12.05 -0.70 -8.69
CA THR A 21 -12.80 -1.59 -7.80
C THR A 21 -13.34 -0.89 -6.55
N PHE A 22 -12.81 0.26 -6.16
CA PHE A 22 -13.31 1.00 -5.00
C PHE A 22 -14.62 1.73 -5.29
N ASN A 23 -14.99 1.91 -6.57
CA ASN A 23 -16.13 2.71 -7.00
C ASN A 23 -17.22 1.92 -7.75
N ASP A 24 -17.07 0.61 -7.88
CA ASP A 24 -18.04 -0.25 -8.59
C ASP A 24 -19.24 -0.70 -7.74
N GLY A 25 -19.29 -0.30 -6.47
CA GLY A 25 -20.39 -0.62 -5.55
C GLY A 25 -20.40 -2.08 -5.05
N LEU A 26 -19.37 -2.86 -5.36
CA LEU A 26 -19.23 -4.22 -4.85
C LEU A 26 -18.43 -4.23 -3.53
N PRO A 27 -18.58 -5.28 -2.68
CA PRO A 27 -17.87 -5.34 -1.41
C PRO A 27 -16.35 -5.21 -1.56
N LEU A 28 -15.72 -4.65 -0.52
CA LEU A 28 -14.28 -4.42 -0.42
C LEU A 28 -13.71 -5.20 0.79
N PRO A 29 -12.40 -5.52 0.79
CA PRO A 29 -11.73 -6.07 1.97
C PRO A 29 -11.92 -5.15 3.18
N LYS A 30 -12.05 -5.73 4.37
CA LYS A 30 -12.19 -4.98 5.62
C LYS A 30 -10.85 -4.50 6.19
N LEU A 31 -9.74 -4.96 5.64
CA LEU A 31 -8.39 -4.49 5.95
C LEU A 31 -7.48 -4.73 4.75
N ILE A 32 -6.64 -3.75 4.42
CA ILE A 32 -5.60 -3.90 3.41
C ILE A 32 -4.23 -3.75 4.05
N ALA A 33 -3.37 -4.73 3.82
CA ALA A 33 -2.00 -4.77 4.33
C ALA A 33 -1.00 -4.67 3.18
N PHE A 34 0.15 -4.05 3.45
CA PHE A 34 1.26 -3.91 2.50
C PHE A 34 2.58 -4.35 3.13
N ASP A 35 3.43 -4.99 2.34
CA ASP A 35 4.87 -4.96 2.58
C ASP A 35 5.45 -3.56 2.32
N LEU A 36 6.73 -3.35 2.62
CA LEU A 36 7.43 -2.09 2.39
C LEU A 36 8.34 -2.15 1.17
N ASP A 37 9.38 -2.98 1.23
CA ASP A 37 10.47 -2.97 0.27
C ASP A 37 9.97 -3.59 -1.05
N TYR A 38 10.25 -2.94 -2.19
CA TYR A 38 9.71 -3.30 -3.51
C TYR A 38 8.18 -3.36 -3.64
N THR A 39 7.45 -2.98 -2.59
CA THR A 39 5.98 -2.87 -2.59
C THR A 39 5.55 -1.40 -2.55
N LEU A 40 5.87 -0.67 -1.48
CA LEU A 40 5.57 0.76 -1.39
C LEU A 40 6.68 1.62 -2.00
N TRP A 41 7.92 1.14 -1.97
CA TRP A 41 9.06 1.85 -2.56
C TRP A 41 10.02 0.91 -3.29
N PRO A 42 10.82 1.39 -4.25
CA PRO A 42 11.59 0.56 -5.18
C PRO A 42 13.01 0.21 -4.66
N PHE A 43 13.14 -0.17 -3.39
CA PHE A 43 14.43 -0.50 -2.77
C PHE A 43 14.26 -1.29 -1.47
N TRP A 44 15.28 -2.04 -1.08
CA TRP A 44 15.45 -2.50 0.31
C TRP A 44 15.99 -1.40 1.22
N VAL A 45 15.26 -1.07 2.29
CA VAL A 45 15.65 -0.04 3.27
C VAL A 45 16.89 -0.41 4.08
N ASP A 46 17.12 -1.69 4.35
CA ASP A 46 18.28 -2.16 5.12
C ASP A 46 19.58 -2.22 4.31
N THR A 47 19.48 -2.17 2.99
CA THR A 47 20.62 -2.35 2.07
C THR A 47 20.99 -1.07 1.36
N HIS A 48 19.99 -0.30 0.93
CA HIS A 48 20.21 0.83 0.02
C HIS A 48 20.22 2.19 0.70
N VAL A 49 19.68 2.29 1.91
CA VAL A 49 19.44 3.57 2.57
C VAL A 49 20.45 3.75 3.70
N SER A 50 21.00 4.97 3.84
CA SER A 50 21.89 5.27 4.96
C SER A 50 21.53 6.53 5.74
N ALA A 51 21.09 6.30 6.97
CA ALA A 51 20.74 7.33 7.93
C ALA A 51 21.86 8.38 8.13
N PRO A 52 21.51 9.64 8.46
CA PRO A 52 20.14 10.14 8.68
C PRO A 52 19.38 10.42 7.38
N ILE A 53 18.05 10.35 7.47
CA ILE A 53 17.12 10.69 6.39
C ILE A 53 16.64 12.14 6.55
N LYS A 54 16.56 12.86 5.43
CA LYS A 54 16.10 14.25 5.38
C LYS A 54 14.97 14.39 4.37
N PRO A 55 13.78 14.89 4.76
CA PRO A 55 12.71 15.18 3.81
C PRO A 55 13.13 16.21 2.76
N ARG A 56 12.61 16.07 1.55
CA ARG A 56 12.81 16.97 0.40
C ARG A 56 11.51 17.17 -0.35
N ASP A 57 11.45 18.22 -1.16
CA ASP A 57 10.38 18.47 -2.13
C ASP A 57 8.99 18.31 -1.51
N ASN A 58 8.75 19.05 -0.43
CA ASN A 58 7.51 19.01 0.36
C ASN A 58 7.12 17.59 0.81
N ASN A 59 8.12 16.81 1.24
CA ASN A 59 8.01 15.44 1.73
C ASN A 59 7.56 14.40 0.69
N SER A 60 7.56 14.75 -0.61
CA SER A 60 7.34 13.79 -1.70
C SER A 60 8.49 12.80 -1.86
N ARG A 61 9.69 13.17 -1.39
CA ARG A 61 10.86 12.30 -1.34
C ARG A 61 11.72 12.61 -0.12
N CYS A 62 12.70 11.77 0.15
CA CYS A 62 13.72 12.02 1.15
C CYS A 62 15.11 11.69 0.61
N THR A 63 16.13 12.30 1.21
CA THR A 63 17.53 12.01 0.91
C THR A 63 18.26 11.46 2.10
N ASP A 64 19.18 10.54 1.87
CA ASP A 64 20.03 9.96 2.90
C ASP A 64 21.34 10.76 3.12
N ARG A 65 22.27 10.21 3.90
CA ARG A 65 23.54 10.88 4.21
C ARG A 65 24.46 11.10 3.01
N TRP A 66 24.27 10.35 1.93
CA TRP A 66 25.03 10.46 0.69
C TRP A 66 24.29 11.28 -0.38
N ASN A 67 23.14 11.88 -0.02
CA ASN A 67 22.23 12.57 -0.91
C ASN A 67 21.67 11.66 -2.03
N GLU A 68 21.56 10.35 -1.78
CA GLU A 68 20.74 9.48 -2.62
C GLU A 68 19.27 9.77 -2.36
N SER A 69 18.43 9.67 -3.39
CA SER A 69 17.04 10.12 -3.34
C SER A 69 16.08 8.94 -3.36
N PHE A 70 15.15 8.93 -2.41
CA PHE A 70 14.19 7.85 -2.16
C PHE A 70 12.77 8.39 -2.11
N ALA A 71 11.83 7.72 -2.78
CA ALA A 71 10.42 8.07 -2.85
C ALA A 71 9.58 6.79 -2.94
N PHE A 72 8.27 6.91 -2.75
CA PHE A 72 7.33 5.82 -3.03
C PHE A 72 7.17 5.57 -4.53
N TYR A 73 6.56 4.42 -4.88
CA TYR A 73 6.01 4.23 -6.22
C TYR A 73 4.92 5.29 -6.53
N PRO A 74 4.77 5.71 -7.80
CA PRO A 74 3.89 6.83 -8.19
C PRO A 74 2.45 6.77 -7.67
N ALA A 75 1.84 5.58 -7.70
CA ALA A 75 0.46 5.37 -7.31
C ALA A 75 0.22 5.25 -5.79
N VAL A 76 1.26 5.12 -4.97
CA VAL A 76 1.10 4.79 -3.54
C VAL A 76 0.31 5.87 -2.80
N SER A 77 0.55 7.14 -3.10
CA SER A 77 -0.19 8.23 -2.46
C SER A 77 -1.70 8.15 -2.76
N SER A 78 -2.07 7.87 -4.01
CA SER A 78 -3.47 7.77 -4.43
C SER A 78 -4.15 6.53 -3.81
N ILE A 79 -3.45 5.40 -3.78
CA ILE A 79 -3.94 4.14 -3.21
C ILE A 79 -4.22 4.28 -1.71
N VAL A 80 -3.24 4.78 -0.94
CA VAL A 80 -3.36 4.92 0.51
C VAL A 80 -4.47 5.92 0.87
N TYR A 81 -4.54 7.04 0.15
CA TYR A 81 -5.60 8.03 0.34
C TYR A 81 -6.99 7.50 -0.01
N ALA A 82 -7.11 6.72 -1.09
CA ALA A 82 -8.36 6.08 -1.48
C ALA A 82 -8.85 5.06 -0.43
N CYS A 83 -7.94 4.28 0.18
CA CYS A 83 -8.28 3.37 1.26
C CYS A 83 -8.87 4.12 2.46
N LYS A 84 -8.23 5.23 2.86
CA LYS A 84 -8.72 6.10 3.94
C LYS A 84 -10.11 6.66 3.63
N SER A 85 -10.32 7.12 2.39
CA SER A 85 -11.61 7.67 1.94
C SER A 85 -12.73 6.63 1.93
N LYS A 86 -12.40 5.34 1.81
CA LYS A 86 -13.35 4.21 1.89
C LYS A 86 -13.46 3.62 3.30
N ASN A 87 -12.83 4.24 4.30
CA ASN A 87 -12.75 3.74 5.68
C ASN A 87 -12.21 2.31 5.78
N ILE A 88 -11.25 1.95 4.93
CA ILE A 88 -10.54 0.67 4.99
C ILE A 88 -9.29 0.88 5.87
N PRO A 89 -9.21 0.23 7.04
CA PRO A 89 -8.00 0.21 7.87
C PRO A 89 -6.80 -0.33 7.11
N LEU A 90 -5.64 0.27 7.37
CA LEU A 90 -4.39 -0.08 6.71
C LEU A 90 -3.39 -0.70 7.67
N ALA A 91 -2.65 -1.70 7.17
CA ALA A 91 -1.59 -2.36 7.92
C ALA A 91 -0.27 -2.39 7.14
N LEU A 92 0.84 -2.41 7.88
CA LEU A 92 2.16 -2.72 7.38
C LEU A 92 2.61 -4.05 7.96
N ALA A 93 3.18 -4.90 7.12
CA ALA A 93 3.87 -6.11 7.54
C ALA A 93 5.22 -6.13 6.83
N SER A 94 6.34 -5.86 7.49
CA SER A 94 7.68 -5.83 6.85
C SER A 94 8.72 -6.54 7.68
N ARG A 95 9.57 -7.29 6.98
CA ARG A 95 10.59 -8.18 7.57
C ARG A 95 11.95 -7.52 7.74
N THR A 96 12.07 -6.23 7.41
CA THR A 96 13.35 -5.53 7.40
C THR A 96 14.08 -5.65 8.75
N HIS A 97 15.41 -5.78 8.67
CA HIS A 97 16.30 -5.79 9.83
C HIS A 97 16.60 -4.38 10.38
N THR A 98 16.10 -3.33 9.73
CA THR A 98 16.27 -1.93 10.17
C THR A 98 14.92 -1.26 10.45
N PRO A 99 14.14 -1.77 11.42
CA PRO A 99 12.77 -1.31 11.66
C PRO A 99 12.67 0.17 12.01
N ASP A 100 13.66 0.73 12.72
CA ASP A 100 13.69 2.16 13.06
C ASP A 100 13.93 3.04 11.83
N LEU A 101 14.81 2.61 10.93
CA LEU A 101 15.07 3.32 9.67
C LEU A 101 13.83 3.32 8.77
N ALA A 102 13.15 2.18 8.66
CA ALA A 102 11.88 2.08 7.93
C ALA A 102 10.81 3.03 8.50
N ARG A 103 10.68 3.11 9.83
CA ARG A 103 9.78 4.07 10.48
C ARG A 103 10.19 5.51 10.21
N ASP A 104 11.48 5.82 10.23
CA ASP A 104 11.96 7.16 9.93
C ASP A 104 11.71 7.56 8.46
N MET A 105 11.82 6.62 7.53
CA MET A 105 11.39 6.85 6.14
C MET A 105 9.89 7.14 6.04
N LEU A 106 9.04 6.37 6.71
CA LEU A 106 7.58 6.58 6.72
C LEU A 106 7.15 7.88 7.44
N LYS A 107 7.97 8.40 8.37
CA LYS A 107 7.78 9.74 8.96
C LYS A 107 8.24 10.86 8.04
N ALA A 108 9.29 10.61 7.25
CA ALA A 108 9.88 11.60 6.35
C ALA A 108 9.05 11.75 5.06
N LEU A 109 8.56 10.64 4.51
CA LEU A 109 7.72 10.59 3.33
C LEU A 109 6.25 10.84 3.70
N HIS A 110 5.58 11.67 2.92
CA HIS A 110 4.16 11.97 3.11
C HIS A 110 3.29 11.36 2.01
N ILE A 111 2.04 11.06 2.34
CA ILE A 111 0.97 10.84 1.36
C ILE A 111 0.44 12.21 0.94
N ILE A 112 0.44 12.46 -0.36
CA ILE A 112 0.08 13.74 -0.96
C ILE A 112 -1.23 13.54 -1.76
N PRO A 113 -2.41 13.92 -1.22
CA PRO A 113 -3.71 13.61 -1.83
C PRO A 113 -4.01 14.35 -3.14
N THR A 114 -3.36 15.48 -3.37
CA THR A 114 -3.49 16.28 -4.59
C THR A 114 -2.19 17.04 -4.82
N PHE A 115 -1.56 16.88 -5.98
CA PHE A 115 -0.64 17.90 -6.50
C PHE A 115 -1.50 19.03 -7.03
N SER A 116 -1.65 20.08 -6.24
CA SER A 116 -2.18 21.33 -6.75
C SER A 116 -1.09 22.37 -6.61
N ASP A 117 -0.73 23.00 -7.73
CA ASP A 117 0.05 24.24 -7.73
C ASP A 117 -0.75 25.43 -7.18
N ASN A 118 -2.01 25.20 -6.77
CA ASN A 118 -2.87 26.19 -6.14
C ASN A 118 -2.47 26.35 -4.65
N PRO A 119 -1.88 27.50 -4.25
CA PRO A 119 -1.49 27.75 -2.87
C PRO A 119 -2.68 27.77 -1.88
N ALA A 120 -3.91 27.81 -2.39
CA ALA A 120 -5.15 27.80 -1.61
C ALA A 120 -5.71 26.39 -1.34
N ALA A 121 -5.18 25.33 -1.97
CA ALA A 121 -5.61 23.96 -1.70
C ALA A 121 -5.13 23.53 -0.30
N LYS A 122 -6.08 23.42 0.64
CA LYS A 122 -5.82 23.12 2.06
C LYS A 122 -5.61 21.63 2.36
N THR A 123 -5.44 20.76 1.36
CA THR A 123 -5.14 19.35 1.60
C THR A 123 -3.67 19.20 2.00
N LYS A 124 -3.42 19.33 3.31
CA LYS A 124 -2.08 19.11 3.89
C LYS A 124 -1.65 17.66 3.63
N SER A 125 -0.44 17.49 3.13
CA SER A 125 0.20 16.18 3.12
C SER A 125 0.40 15.70 4.56
N VAL A 126 0.26 14.40 4.77
CA VAL A 126 0.36 13.77 6.10
C VAL A 126 1.42 12.66 6.02
N ARG A 127 2.16 12.45 7.11
CA ARG A 127 3.21 11.41 7.16
C ARG A 127 2.60 10.07 6.76
N ALA A 128 3.31 9.31 5.94
CA ALA A 128 2.80 8.00 5.51
C ALA A 128 2.52 7.09 6.69
N LEU A 129 3.37 7.14 7.73
CA LEU A 129 3.18 6.36 8.95
C LEU A 129 1.79 6.57 9.59
N ASP A 130 1.26 7.79 9.55
CA ASP A 130 0.00 8.16 10.24
C ASP A 130 -1.25 7.64 9.51
N TYR A 131 -1.10 7.06 8.31
CA TYR A 131 -2.20 6.38 7.59
C TYR A 131 -2.36 4.91 7.97
N PHE A 132 -1.35 4.29 8.58
CA PHE A 132 -1.36 2.85 8.88
C PHE A 132 -1.76 2.61 10.34
N ASP A 133 -2.91 1.99 10.54
CA ASP A 133 -3.47 1.69 11.85
C ASP A 133 -2.70 0.55 12.56
N TYR A 134 -2.18 -0.42 11.79
CA TYR A 134 -1.52 -1.61 12.32
C TYR A 134 -0.11 -1.78 11.72
N VAL A 135 0.91 -1.34 12.45
CA VAL A 135 2.30 -1.31 11.97
C VAL A 135 3.12 -2.47 12.55
N GLN A 136 3.38 -3.49 11.75
CA GLN A 136 4.27 -4.61 12.08
C GLN A 136 5.55 -4.53 11.21
N ILE A 137 6.63 -4.00 11.77
CA ILE A 137 7.94 -3.88 11.10
C ILE A 137 9.00 -4.50 12.01
N PHE A 138 9.37 -5.75 11.74
CA PHE A 138 10.43 -6.49 12.45
C PHE A 138 10.80 -7.80 11.73
N PRO A 139 12.01 -8.35 11.95
CA PRO A 139 12.41 -9.63 11.35
C PRO A 139 11.60 -10.81 11.89
N ALA A 140 10.64 -11.29 11.10
CA ALA A 140 9.88 -12.52 11.36
C ALA A 140 9.23 -13.06 10.08
N ASN A 141 8.53 -14.19 10.17
CA ASN A 141 7.66 -14.65 9.10
C ASN A 141 6.38 -13.78 9.02
N LYS A 142 5.74 -13.72 7.84
CA LYS A 142 4.53 -12.89 7.66
C LYS A 142 3.33 -13.42 8.42
N THR A 143 3.26 -14.73 8.68
CA THR A 143 2.18 -15.30 9.51
C THR A 143 2.19 -14.74 10.94
N GLN A 144 3.36 -14.51 11.54
CA GLN A 144 3.46 -13.83 12.84
C GLN A 144 3.03 -12.35 12.78
N HIS A 145 3.35 -11.64 11.69
CA HIS A 145 2.88 -10.27 11.49
C HIS A 145 1.35 -10.22 11.42
N PHE A 146 0.75 -11.12 10.62
CA PHE A 146 -0.70 -11.21 10.46
C PHE A 146 -1.42 -11.65 11.72
N SER A 147 -0.81 -12.53 12.53
CA SER A 147 -1.36 -12.87 13.85
C SER A 147 -1.49 -11.64 14.76
N ARG A 148 -0.49 -10.74 14.77
CA ARG A 148 -0.57 -9.49 15.54
C ARG A 148 -1.56 -8.49 14.93
N ILE A 149 -1.63 -8.40 13.60
CA ILE A 149 -2.61 -7.54 12.91
C ILE A 149 -4.03 -8.02 13.22
N GLN A 150 -4.31 -9.31 13.13
CA GLN A 150 -5.62 -9.89 13.43
C GLN A 150 -6.00 -9.69 14.90
N GLN A 151 -5.06 -9.89 15.83
CA GLN A 151 -5.30 -9.67 17.25
C GLN A 151 -5.65 -8.20 17.56
N ALA A 152 -4.95 -7.26 16.93
CA ALA A 152 -5.17 -5.83 17.15
C ALA A 152 -6.42 -5.29 16.45
N SER A 153 -6.74 -5.80 15.25
CA SER A 153 -7.84 -5.31 14.42
C SER A 153 -9.17 -6.01 14.67
N GLY A 154 -9.14 -7.26 15.14
CA GLY A 154 -10.32 -8.13 15.22
C GLY A 154 -10.89 -8.55 13.86
N VAL A 155 -10.24 -8.19 12.75
CA VAL A 155 -10.70 -8.53 11.39
C VAL A 155 -10.36 -9.98 11.09
N ALA A 156 -11.31 -10.76 10.58
CA ALA A 156 -11.06 -12.14 10.15
C ALA A 156 -10.06 -12.19 8.98
N TYR A 157 -9.21 -13.21 8.90
CA TYR A 157 -8.16 -13.29 7.88
C TYR A 157 -8.73 -13.28 6.45
N GLU A 158 -9.87 -13.94 6.22
CA GLU A 158 -10.55 -14.02 4.93
C GLU A 158 -11.05 -12.66 4.44
N GLU A 159 -11.21 -11.69 5.35
CA GLU A 159 -11.60 -10.32 5.09
C GLU A 159 -10.39 -9.39 4.84
N MET A 160 -9.17 -9.94 4.88
CA MET A 160 -7.93 -9.20 4.64
C MET A 160 -7.39 -9.43 3.22
N LEU A 161 -6.79 -8.38 2.66
CA LEU A 161 -6.03 -8.42 1.42
C LEU A 161 -4.60 -7.94 1.68
N PHE A 162 -3.62 -8.68 1.17
CA PHE A 162 -2.21 -8.42 1.41
C PHE A 162 -1.42 -8.35 0.10
N PHE A 163 -0.60 -7.31 -0.03
CA PHE A 163 0.30 -7.07 -1.14
C PHE A 163 1.77 -7.20 -0.71
N ASP A 164 2.54 -7.99 -1.47
CA ASP A 164 3.95 -8.28 -1.19
C ASP A 164 4.66 -8.70 -2.49
N ASP A 165 5.93 -8.39 -2.63
CA ASP A 165 6.73 -8.74 -3.81
C ASP A 165 7.40 -10.13 -3.73
N GLU A 166 7.49 -10.72 -2.54
CA GLU A 166 8.17 -11.98 -2.34
C GLU A 166 7.20 -13.16 -2.32
N ALA A 167 7.28 -14.03 -3.33
CA ALA A 167 6.41 -15.20 -3.44
C ALA A 167 6.45 -16.14 -2.21
N ARG A 168 7.54 -16.16 -1.45
CA ARG A 168 7.69 -16.95 -0.21
C ARG A 168 6.70 -16.53 0.89
N ASN A 169 6.24 -15.28 0.86
CA ASN A 169 5.31 -14.70 1.83
C ASN A 169 3.84 -15.11 1.54
N ARG A 170 3.57 -15.83 0.45
CA ARG A 170 2.25 -16.41 0.11
C ARG A 170 1.73 -17.35 1.20
N ASN A 171 2.58 -17.83 2.09
CA ASN A 171 2.18 -18.75 3.13
C ASN A 171 1.08 -18.19 4.07
N VAL A 172 0.95 -16.86 4.19
CA VAL A 172 -0.19 -16.21 4.85
C VAL A 172 -1.55 -16.58 4.24
N GLU A 173 -1.61 -16.81 2.93
CA GLU A 173 -2.84 -17.25 2.25
C GLU A 173 -3.14 -18.71 2.51
N THR A 174 -2.12 -19.57 2.46
CA THR A 174 -2.30 -21.02 2.64
C THR A 174 -2.51 -21.41 4.10
N GLU A 175 -1.90 -20.69 5.04
CA GLU A 175 -1.93 -21.02 6.47
C GLU A 175 -3.04 -20.26 7.22
N LEU A 176 -3.35 -19.01 6.84
CA LEU A 176 -4.28 -18.15 7.60
C LEU A 176 -5.56 -17.79 6.84
N GLY A 177 -5.61 -17.95 5.51
CA GLY A 177 -6.79 -17.62 4.71
C GLY A 177 -6.81 -16.20 4.13
N VAL A 178 -5.82 -15.36 4.46
CA VAL A 178 -5.62 -14.01 3.90
C VAL A 178 -5.53 -14.07 2.38
N THR A 179 -6.15 -13.13 1.66
CA THR A 179 -5.93 -13.05 0.21
C THR A 179 -4.55 -12.47 -0.07
N PHE A 180 -3.68 -13.20 -0.76
CA PHE A 180 -2.33 -12.76 -1.08
C PHE A 180 -2.19 -12.35 -2.55
N ARG A 181 -1.66 -11.14 -2.78
CA ARG A 181 -1.35 -10.63 -4.11
C ARG A 181 0.15 -10.38 -4.26
N LEU A 182 0.76 -11.15 -5.15
CA LEU A 182 2.15 -10.96 -5.58
C LEU A 182 2.28 -9.71 -6.45
N VAL A 183 3.13 -8.77 -6.04
CA VAL A 183 3.39 -7.50 -6.72
C VAL A 183 4.82 -7.51 -7.28
N LYS A 184 5.00 -7.49 -8.61
CA LYS A 184 6.34 -7.67 -9.20
C LYS A 184 7.14 -6.37 -9.35
N ASP A 185 6.44 -5.29 -9.70
CA ASP A 185 7.05 -4.04 -10.14
C ASP A 185 6.60 -2.84 -9.29
N GLY A 186 6.26 -3.11 -8.02
CA GLY A 186 5.70 -2.12 -7.10
C GLY A 186 4.20 -1.92 -7.20
N MET A 187 3.65 -1.21 -6.22
CA MET A 187 2.21 -0.96 -6.16
C MET A 187 1.74 -0.01 -7.25
N THR A 188 0.74 -0.48 -8.00
CA THR A 188 -0.08 0.33 -8.93
C THR A 188 -1.56 0.22 -8.58
N ARG A 189 -2.40 1.10 -9.14
CA ARG A 189 -3.85 1.02 -8.94
C ARG A 189 -4.44 -0.27 -9.51
N GLU A 190 -3.88 -0.74 -10.62
CA GLU A 190 -4.29 -1.99 -11.25
C GLU A 190 -3.89 -3.21 -10.41
N GLU A 191 -2.78 -3.14 -9.64
CA GLU A 191 -2.48 -4.18 -8.65
C GLU A 191 -3.54 -4.23 -7.56
N VAL A 192 -4.01 -3.08 -7.08
CA VAL A 192 -5.13 -3.02 -6.13
C VAL A 192 -6.38 -3.66 -6.72
N ASP A 193 -6.75 -3.29 -7.95
CA ASP A 193 -7.92 -3.84 -8.63
C ASP A 193 -7.82 -5.37 -8.79
N ARG A 194 -6.65 -5.88 -9.18
CA ARG A 194 -6.40 -7.33 -9.25
C ARG A 194 -6.51 -8.00 -7.88
N GLY A 195 -5.97 -7.37 -6.84
CA GLY A 195 -6.04 -7.87 -5.47
C GLY A 195 -7.47 -7.93 -4.94
N VAL A 196 -8.26 -6.87 -5.13
CA VAL A 196 -9.67 -6.82 -4.73
C VAL A 196 -10.49 -7.87 -5.46
N TRP A 197 -10.28 -8.07 -6.77
CA TRP A 197 -10.95 -9.13 -7.51
C TRP A 197 -10.57 -10.54 -7.04
N ALA A 198 -9.29 -10.77 -6.70
CA ALA A 198 -8.85 -12.03 -6.11
C ALA A 198 -9.56 -12.29 -4.76
N TRP A 199 -9.66 -11.25 -3.92
CA TRP A 199 -10.36 -11.31 -2.63
C TRP A 199 -11.86 -11.59 -2.82
N ARG A 200 -12.51 -10.89 -3.75
CA ARG A 200 -13.93 -11.10 -4.10
C ARG A 200 -14.20 -12.53 -4.56
N LYS A 201 -13.35 -13.06 -5.44
CA LYS A 201 -13.46 -14.44 -5.93
C LYS A 201 -13.40 -15.46 -4.79
N ARG A 202 -12.49 -15.25 -3.82
CA ARG A 202 -12.37 -16.11 -2.62
C ARG A 202 -13.60 -16.00 -1.70
N ASN A 203 -14.25 -14.85 -1.68
CA ASN A 203 -15.45 -14.57 -0.91
C ASN A 203 -16.76 -14.79 -1.69
N GLY A 204 -16.71 -15.49 -2.84
CA GLY A 204 -17.91 -15.84 -3.62
C GLY A 204 -18.60 -14.67 -4.34
N ILE A 205 -17.98 -13.49 -4.38
CA ILE A 205 -18.51 -12.29 -5.03
C ILE A 205 -18.17 -12.34 -6.53
N LYS A 206 -19.19 -12.26 -7.38
CA LYS A 206 -19.05 -12.29 -8.84
C LYS A 206 -19.20 -10.90 -9.44
N GLN A 207 -18.53 -10.68 -10.57
CA GLN A 207 -18.81 -9.53 -11.42
C GLN A 207 -20.22 -9.70 -11.99
N ARG A 208 -21.05 -8.66 -11.88
CA ARG A 208 -22.33 -8.63 -12.61
C ARG A 208 -21.99 -8.69 -14.09
N LYS A 209 -22.57 -9.65 -14.81
CA LYS A 209 -22.49 -9.64 -16.27
C LYS A 209 -23.46 -8.56 -16.75
N GLU A 210 -23.02 -7.72 -17.69
CA GLU A 210 -23.94 -6.88 -18.46
C GLU A 210 -24.92 -7.83 -19.18
N GLY A 211 -26.15 -7.94 -18.67
CA GLY A 211 -27.15 -8.88 -19.17
C GLY A 211 -28.25 -9.27 -18.17
N ASP A 212 -28.01 -9.16 -16.86
CA ASP A 212 -29.02 -9.49 -15.83
C ASP A 212 -29.93 -8.28 -15.48
N VAL A 213 -30.43 -7.57 -16.48
CA VAL A 213 -31.61 -6.71 -16.29
C VAL A 213 -32.82 -7.63 -16.40
N GLN A 214 -33.35 -8.05 -15.24
CA GLN A 214 -34.62 -8.76 -15.17
C GLN A 214 -35.72 -7.88 -15.75
N ASN A 215 -36.28 -8.32 -16.89
CA ASN A 215 -37.64 -8.00 -17.26
C ASN A 215 -38.57 -8.68 -16.23
N GLY A 216 -39.30 -7.87 -15.47
CA GLY A 216 -40.40 -8.25 -14.59
C GLY A 216 -40.96 -6.95 -14.01
N ASP A 217 -42.24 -6.57 -14.13
CA ASP A 217 -43.44 -7.35 -14.39
C ASP A 217 -44.48 -6.43 -15.06
N GLU A 218 -45.06 -6.86 -16.18
CA GLU A 218 -46.40 -6.45 -16.63
C GLU A 218 -47.22 -7.72 -16.83
N GLU A 219 -48.05 -8.04 -15.84
CA GLU A 219 -49.27 -8.84 -15.99
C GLU A 219 -50.37 -8.25 -15.11
#